data_AF-A0A8J8MG03-F1
#
_entry.id   AF-A0A8J8MG03-F1
#
_cell.length_a   1.000
_cell.length_b   1.000
_cell.length_c   1.000
_cell.angle_alpha   90.00
_cell.angle_beta   90.00
_cell.angle_gamma   90.00
#
_symmetry.space_group_name_H-M   'P 1'
#
loop_
_entity.id
_entity.type
_entity.pdbx_description
1 polymer ?
#
loop_
_entity_poly.entity_id
_entity_poly.type
_entity_poly.pdbx_seq_one_letter_code
_entity_poly.pdbx_strand_id
1 'polypeptide(L)'
;MKKINFQYKKALIIGASVFGVLVICITSLFIYLHHARFQVVFNQLPMKTYFKNDIHSIMQIEGDSVTIKIPSDVVSTMFSERIKGLQLSEKERIQDGYINTAEGKAYINMIIRGLYVPIAMDVAFETTDRTIHLVFKHITLRDKDLLALPHALENKLLDKLTAKASLLQVSLDDFHIPPIMGIEAVNPLTDQVDVVLKVNQEAFAKEMQDMSKARSNELYGIYQQQEDTPKRAITIMDQTDQLTSAHIEEILKDLLLGEQALIKHLLIVTDDTHVDKIFETYGRYLKRFTKEDVMHEKNKLVLGKIETYCTALLDALEALPQETYIVFGNYPYAYKDNKLLHIEDLIIKAQLDIPEEVYQKMDIRFDYGKKAYRIVYEVDETYALVGKDAYAFLDDTAYGAYTFDTPKANQVTYDTTIQEQIAAYFNGDVFIRYMNTDGQYAFVMASSTTYYQDYERFALEKGDEGWRIIETGISDLYAFSVNHPGFNLKTITDDPVQGKIYALSKDDQAVIMDQLVHRKIIEDKESVKLIYCSYDGKYIALKLSNGEEYVFNIKYAYLDKVYTKDVAMTKWKDISPLILLQDHDQVDEEETSTQEQEAS
;
A
#
# COMPACT_ATOMS: atom_id res chain seq x y z
N MET A 1 33.11 -14.47 108.45
CA MET A 1 32.65 -13.75 107.24
C MET A 1 33.76 -12.89 106.56
N LYS A 2 34.99 -13.39 106.34
CA LYS A 2 36.07 -12.60 105.67
C LYS A 2 36.67 -13.24 104.39
N LYS A 3 36.47 -14.54 104.14
CA LYS A 3 37.02 -15.22 102.94
C LYS A 3 36.16 -15.08 101.66
N ILE A 4 34.85 -14.84 101.79
CA ILE A 4 33.93 -14.68 100.64
C ILE A 4 34.23 -13.37 99.87
N ASN A 5 34.72 -12.33 100.55
CA ASN A 5 34.92 -11.00 99.98
C ASN A 5 36.18 -10.89 99.07
N PHE A 6 37.13 -11.83 99.18
CA PHE A 6 38.37 -11.81 98.39
C PHE A 6 38.24 -12.52 97.04
N GLN A 7 37.47 -13.61 96.97
CA GLN A 7 37.19 -14.29 95.69
C GLN A 7 36.27 -13.46 94.79
N TYR A 8 35.29 -12.75 95.36
CA TYR A 8 34.46 -11.79 94.61
C TYR A 8 35.28 -10.65 94.01
N LYS A 9 36.27 -10.09 94.73
CA LYS A 9 37.15 -9.04 94.19
C LYS A 9 38.04 -9.54 93.05
N LYS A 10 38.61 -10.75 93.13
CA LYS A 10 39.39 -11.34 92.03
C LYS A 10 38.52 -11.66 90.82
N ALA A 11 37.33 -12.22 91.01
CA ALA A 11 36.39 -12.48 89.92
C ALA A 11 35.90 -11.18 89.26
N LEU A 12 35.71 -10.11 90.05
CA LEU A 12 35.30 -8.79 89.54
C LEU A 12 36.43 -8.08 88.79
N ILE A 13 37.69 -8.22 89.24
CA ILE A 13 38.86 -7.72 88.49
C ILE A 13 39.07 -8.52 87.20
N ILE A 14 39.00 -9.85 87.24
CA ILE A 14 39.11 -10.68 86.04
C ILE A 14 37.97 -10.39 85.07
N GLY A 15 36.73 -10.27 85.56
CA GLY A 15 35.57 -9.89 84.76
C GLY A 15 35.71 -8.49 84.16
N ALA A 16 36.19 -7.51 84.92
CA ALA A 16 36.47 -6.16 84.43
C ALA A 16 37.63 -6.11 83.42
N SER A 17 38.67 -6.92 83.60
CA SER A 17 39.78 -7.05 82.66
C SER A 17 39.35 -7.72 81.36
N VAL A 18 38.58 -8.81 81.43
CA VAL A 18 38.01 -9.48 80.25
C VAL A 18 37.05 -8.54 79.52
N PHE A 19 36.20 -7.83 80.26
CA PHE A 19 35.31 -6.82 79.67
C PHE A 19 36.10 -5.66 79.05
N GLY A 20 37.17 -5.19 79.70
CA GLY A 20 38.06 -4.15 79.18
C GLY A 20 38.77 -4.57 77.89
N VAL A 21 39.31 -5.79 77.84
CA VAL A 21 39.89 -6.37 76.62
C VAL A 21 38.83 -6.50 75.52
N LEU A 22 37.64 -6.96 75.86
CA LEU A 22 36.54 -7.11 74.91
C LEU A 22 36.10 -5.75 74.33
N VAL A 23 35.99 -4.72 75.17
CA VAL A 23 35.70 -3.34 74.75
C VAL A 23 36.82 -2.80 73.86
N ILE A 24 38.10 -3.02 74.20
CA ILE A 24 39.24 -2.61 73.36
C ILE A 24 39.20 -3.32 72.01
N CYS A 25 38.95 -4.63 71.97
CA CYS A 25 38.84 -5.39 70.74
C CYS A 25 37.67 -4.90 69.87
N ILE A 26 36.50 -4.66 70.46
CA ILE A 26 35.32 -4.13 69.74
C ILE A 26 35.60 -2.72 69.22
N THR A 27 36.21 -1.86 70.03
CA THR A 27 36.52 -0.47 69.64
C THR A 27 37.60 -0.44 68.55
N SER A 28 38.62 -1.31 68.65
CA SER A 28 39.66 -1.46 67.63
C SER A 28 39.08 -1.99 66.32
N LEU A 29 38.15 -2.95 66.38
CA LEU A 29 37.41 -3.44 65.21
C LEU A 29 36.57 -2.32 64.58
N PHE A 30 35.91 -1.50 65.39
CA PHE A 30 35.13 -0.34 64.92
C PHE A 30 36.02 0.67 64.18
N ILE A 31 37.15 1.04 64.78
CA ILE A 31 38.13 1.97 64.18
C ILE A 31 38.70 1.39 62.89
N TYR A 32 39.05 0.10 62.90
CA TYR A 32 39.55 -0.63 61.73
C TYR A 32 38.55 -0.60 60.58
N LEU A 33 37.29 -0.99 60.84
CA LEU A 33 36.22 -1.00 59.83
C LEU A 33 35.90 0.41 59.30
N HIS A 34 35.98 1.43 60.16
CA HIS A 34 35.75 2.81 59.75
C HIS A 34 36.86 3.34 58.82
N HIS A 35 38.13 2.96 59.05
CA HIS A 35 39.26 3.34 58.20
C HIS A 35 39.43 2.42 56.99
N ALA A 36 38.88 1.20 57.02
CA ALA A 36 38.98 0.23 55.94
C ALA A 36 37.92 0.41 54.83
N ARG A 37 37.16 1.51 54.84
CA ARG A 37 36.20 1.82 53.77
C ARG A 37 36.91 1.97 52.43
N PHE A 38 36.29 1.46 51.38
CA PHE A 38 36.78 1.69 50.03
C PHE A 38 36.52 3.13 49.62
N GLN A 39 37.52 3.81 49.10
CA GLN A 39 37.32 5.10 48.43
C GLN A 39 36.69 4.84 47.07
N VAL A 40 35.54 5.45 46.82
CA VAL A 40 34.87 5.39 45.52
C VAL A 40 35.60 6.35 44.59
N VAL A 41 36.35 5.82 43.63
CA VAL A 41 37.15 6.60 42.67
C VAL A 41 36.76 6.20 41.25
N PHE A 42 35.76 6.87 40.69
CA PHE A 42 35.37 6.76 39.29
C PHE A 42 34.61 8.03 38.87
N ASN A 43 34.63 8.38 37.58
CA ASN A 43 33.81 9.49 37.09
C ASN A 43 32.40 9.00 36.78
N GLN A 44 31.38 9.72 37.29
CA GLN A 44 29.99 9.38 36.97
C GLN A 44 29.70 9.66 35.50
N LEU A 45 29.56 8.59 34.72
CA LEU A 45 29.31 8.63 33.29
C LEU A 45 28.06 7.79 32.97
N PRO A 46 26.87 8.41 32.91
CA PRO A 46 25.64 7.68 32.61
C PRO A 46 25.71 7.06 31.22
N MET A 47 25.30 5.79 31.13
CA MET A 47 25.31 5.01 29.89
C MET A 47 24.61 5.75 28.73
N LYS A 48 23.41 6.30 28.97
CA LYS A 48 22.66 7.05 27.95
C LYS A 48 23.39 8.27 27.40
N THR A 49 24.28 8.88 28.17
CA THR A 49 25.06 10.05 27.75
C THR A 49 26.29 9.62 26.97
N TYR A 50 26.96 8.54 27.40
CA TYR A 50 28.15 8.00 26.74
C TYR A 50 27.86 7.58 25.29
N PHE A 51 26.80 6.79 25.07
CA PHE A 51 26.44 6.30 23.73
C PHE A 51 25.87 7.37 22.79
N LYS A 52 25.60 8.59 23.27
CA LYS A 52 25.11 9.70 22.43
C LYS A 52 26.22 10.55 21.83
N ASN A 53 27.41 10.58 22.43
CA ASN A 53 28.39 11.62 22.14
C ASN A 53 29.41 11.25 21.06
N ASP A 54 29.70 9.97 20.81
CA ASP A 54 30.57 9.55 19.69
C ASP A 54 30.55 8.02 19.46
N ILE A 55 29.59 7.50 18.68
CA ILE A 55 29.52 6.04 18.36
C ILE A 55 30.77 5.54 17.60
N HIS A 56 31.43 6.40 16.82
CA HIS A 56 32.61 6.02 16.05
C HIS A 56 33.82 5.76 16.94
N SER A 57 33.91 6.45 18.07
CA SER A 57 35.00 6.25 19.05
C SER A 57 34.86 4.98 19.89
N ILE A 58 33.64 4.46 20.03
CA ILE A 58 33.31 3.35 20.94
C ILE A 58 33.12 2.01 20.23
N MET A 59 32.89 2.01 18.91
CA MET A 59 32.73 0.79 18.12
C MET A 59 33.86 0.61 17.12
N GLN A 60 34.40 -0.59 17.06
CA GLN A 60 35.40 -1.00 16.07
C GLN A 60 34.83 -2.19 15.29
N ILE A 61 34.83 -2.09 13.96
CA ILE A 61 34.27 -3.10 13.06
C ILE A 61 35.42 -3.66 12.22
N GLU A 62 35.63 -4.98 12.30
CA GLU A 62 36.64 -5.71 11.54
C GLU A 62 36.02 -7.01 11.03
N GLY A 63 35.90 -7.16 9.70
CA GLY A 63 35.24 -8.32 9.09
C GLY A 63 33.79 -8.49 9.57
N ASP A 64 33.51 -9.65 10.17
CA ASP A 64 32.20 -10.03 10.71
C ASP A 64 32.07 -9.80 12.23
N SER A 65 33.02 -9.09 12.84
CA SER A 65 33.06 -8.81 14.26
C SER A 65 32.93 -7.31 14.57
N VAL A 66 32.18 -7.00 15.63
CA VAL A 66 32.03 -5.64 16.16
C VAL A 66 32.46 -5.62 17.61
N THR A 67 33.44 -4.80 17.96
CA THR A 67 33.87 -4.60 19.34
C THR A 67 33.30 -3.29 19.88
N ILE A 68 32.53 -3.37 20.97
CA ILE A 68 32.02 -2.20 21.70
C ILE A 68 32.88 -1.99 22.95
N LYS A 69 33.49 -0.81 23.06
CA LYS A 69 34.34 -0.41 24.17
C LYS A 69 33.53 0.33 25.24
N ILE A 70 33.34 -0.31 26.40
CA ILE A 70 32.58 0.25 27.52
C ILE A 70 33.56 0.63 28.65
N PRO A 71 33.79 1.91 28.93
CA PRO A 71 34.71 2.34 29.98
C PRO A 71 34.29 1.84 31.36
N SER A 72 35.26 1.55 32.22
CA SER A 72 35.00 1.09 33.60
C SER A 72 34.22 2.11 34.42
N ASP A 73 34.35 3.41 34.11
CA ASP A 73 33.55 4.49 34.67
C ASP A 73 32.04 4.30 34.37
N VAL A 74 31.67 3.85 33.16
CA VAL A 74 30.27 3.56 32.78
C VAL A 74 29.74 2.35 33.53
N VAL A 75 30.53 1.27 33.58
CA VAL A 75 30.18 0.03 34.31
C VAL A 75 30.00 0.32 35.81
N SER A 76 30.93 1.09 36.40
CA SER A 76 30.86 1.51 37.80
C SER A 76 29.71 2.46 38.07
N THR A 77 29.40 3.39 37.17
CA THR A 77 28.24 4.28 37.30
C THR A 77 26.94 3.48 37.31
N MET A 78 26.77 2.57 36.34
CA MET A 78 25.61 1.68 36.27
C MET A 78 25.48 0.84 37.55
N PHE A 79 26.57 0.25 38.01
CA PHE A 79 26.58 -0.53 39.24
C PHE A 79 26.18 0.33 40.45
N SER A 80 26.86 1.45 40.65
CA SER A 80 26.67 2.35 41.78
C SER A 80 25.25 2.89 41.86
N GLU A 81 24.68 3.39 40.76
CA GLU A 81 23.31 3.89 40.70
C GLU A 81 22.29 2.83 41.10
N ARG A 82 22.51 1.59 40.68
CA ARG A 82 21.56 0.49 40.87
C ARG A 82 21.65 -0.16 42.25
N ILE A 83 22.80 -0.10 42.92
CA ILE A 83 22.95 -0.56 44.31
C ILE A 83 22.66 0.51 45.36
N LYS A 84 22.74 1.80 44.99
CA LYS A 84 22.55 2.92 45.92
C LYS A 84 21.16 2.88 46.52
N GLY A 85 21.09 2.88 47.85
CA GLY A 85 19.82 2.87 48.58
C GLY A 85 19.14 1.50 48.69
N LEU A 86 19.77 0.42 48.24
CA LEU A 86 19.31 -0.94 48.55
C LEU A 86 19.32 -1.16 50.08
N GLN A 87 18.14 -1.33 50.65
CA GLN A 87 17.94 -1.73 52.04
C GLN A 87 17.74 -3.26 52.12
N LEU A 88 18.62 -3.92 52.87
CA LEU A 88 18.51 -5.35 53.18
C LEU A 88 17.58 -5.57 54.37
N SER A 89 17.57 -4.63 55.31
CA SER A 89 16.63 -4.54 56.44
C SER A 89 16.62 -3.11 57.00
N GLU A 90 15.77 -2.81 58.00
CA GLU A 90 15.76 -1.51 58.69
C GLU A 90 17.13 -1.06 59.21
N LYS A 91 18.03 -2.02 59.48
CA LYS A 91 19.34 -1.76 60.08
C LYS A 91 20.50 -2.04 59.14
N GLU A 92 20.24 -2.47 57.90
CA GLU A 92 21.25 -2.92 56.94
C GLU A 92 20.99 -2.25 55.58
N ARG A 93 21.90 -1.37 55.14
CA ARG A 93 21.78 -0.66 53.86
C ARG A 93 23.11 -0.56 53.13
N ILE A 94 23.07 -0.57 51.81
CA ILE A 94 24.22 -0.24 50.96
C ILE A 94 24.35 1.29 50.89
N GLN A 95 25.55 1.81 51.17
CA GLN A 95 25.85 3.23 51.04
C GLN A 95 26.27 3.57 49.60
N ASP A 96 27.31 2.89 49.12
CA ASP A 96 27.92 3.09 47.82
C ASP A 96 28.73 1.85 47.40
N GLY A 97 29.16 1.85 46.15
CA GLY A 97 30.06 0.85 45.59
C GLY A 97 30.43 1.15 44.14
N TYR A 98 31.43 0.42 43.63
CA TYR A 98 31.97 0.53 42.28
C TYR A 98 32.55 -0.82 41.81
N ILE A 99 32.83 -0.94 40.51
CA ILE A 99 33.45 -2.12 39.90
C ILE A 99 34.84 -1.74 39.38
N ASN A 100 35.85 -2.44 39.86
CA ASN A 100 37.19 -2.41 39.28
C ASN A 100 37.30 -3.55 38.27
N THR A 101 37.27 -3.20 36.98
CA THR A 101 37.34 -4.18 35.89
C THR A 101 38.72 -4.82 35.78
N ALA A 102 39.80 -4.09 36.12
CA ALA A 102 41.17 -4.61 36.09
C ALA A 102 41.37 -5.75 37.09
N GLU A 103 40.77 -5.61 38.28
CA GLU A 103 40.85 -6.61 39.35
C GLU A 103 39.73 -7.66 39.24
N GLY A 104 38.75 -7.45 38.37
CA GLY A 104 37.55 -8.29 38.30
C GLY A 104 36.76 -8.29 39.60
N LYS A 105 36.70 -7.14 40.30
CA LYS A 105 36.12 -7.04 41.64
C LYS A 105 35.12 -5.91 41.79
N ALA A 106 34.09 -6.14 42.59
CA ALA A 106 33.15 -5.13 43.05
C ALA A 106 33.43 -4.80 44.52
N TYR A 107 33.46 -3.51 44.81
CA TYR A 107 33.65 -3.00 46.17
C TYR A 107 32.38 -2.31 46.63
N ILE A 108 31.87 -2.72 47.77
CA ILE A 108 30.63 -2.18 48.36
C ILE A 108 30.93 -1.73 49.79
N ASN A 109 30.51 -0.51 50.14
CA ASN A 109 30.46 -0.06 51.52
C ASN A 109 29.02 -0.20 52.05
N MET A 110 28.82 -1.11 53.00
CA MET A 110 27.53 -1.31 53.68
C MET A 110 27.50 -0.65 55.05
N ILE A 111 26.28 -0.34 55.54
CA ILE A 111 26.02 0.11 56.90
C ILE A 111 25.13 -0.91 57.61
N ILE A 112 25.63 -1.52 58.68
CA ILE A 112 24.93 -2.48 59.53
C ILE A 112 24.85 -1.93 60.95
N ARG A 113 23.65 -1.55 61.43
CA ARG A 113 23.44 -0.95 62.75
C ARG A 113 24.37 0.25 63.03
N GLY A 114 24.67 1.04 62.00
CA GLY A 114 25.58 2.20 62.07
C GLY A 114 27.06 1.88 61.86
N LEU A 115 27.44 0.60 61.73
CA LEU A 115 28.80 0.15 61.43
C LEU A 115 29.03 0.09 59.93
N TYR A 116 30.18 0.59 59.47
CA TYR A 116 30.60 0.44 58.09
C TYR A 116 31.22 -0.92 57.87
N VAL A 117 30.79 -1.61 56.82
CA VAL A 117 31.25 -2.95 56.47
C VAL A 117 31.71 -2.92 55.02
N PRO A 118 33.02 -2.85 54.76
CA PRO A 118 33.58 -2.89 53.42
C PRO A 118 33.58 -4.33 52.91
N ILE A 119 32.94 -4.56 51.77
CA ILE A 119 32.77 -5.87 51.14
C ILE A 119 33.46 -5.85 49.77
N ALA A 120 34.28 -6.86 49.50
CA ALA A 120 34.82 -7.15 48.19
C ALA A 120 34.16 -8.41 47.63
N MET A 121 33.94 -8.44 46.33
CA MET A 121 33.28 -9.54 45.62
C MET A 121 33.97 -9.74 44.27
N ASP A 122 34.16 -10.98 43.84
CA ASP A 122 34.58 -11.26 42.48
C ASP A 122 33.42 -10.99 41.51
N VAL A 123 33.74 -10.44 40.34
CA VAL A 123 32.80 -10.08 39.28
C VAL A 123 33.12 -10.89 38.04
N ALA A 124 32.12 -11.62 37.56
CA ALA A 124 32.15 -12.27 36.26
C ALA A 124 31.10 -11.65 35.34
N PHE A 125 31.41 -11.60 34.05
CA PHE A 125 30.46 -11.22 33.01
C PHE A 125 29.94 -12.52 32.39
N GLU A 126 28.66 -12.82 32.60
CA GLU A 126 27.99 -13.97 31.99
C GLU A 126 27.02 -13.45 30.91
N THR A 127 26.87 -14.18 29.82
CA THR A 127 26.04 -13.77 28.67
C THR A 127 24.89 -14.73 28.49
N THR A 128 23.66 -14.20 28.41
CA THR A 128 22.47 -14.98 28.02
C THR A 128 21.88 -14.31 26.79
N ASP A 129 21.90 -15.02 25.66
CA ASP A 129 21.46 -14.53 24.36
C ASP A 129 22.10 -13.17 23.98
N ARG A 130 21.33 -12.09 24.11
CA ARG A 130 21.69 -10.72 23.77
C ARG A 130 21.83 -9.81 25.00
N THR A 131 22.02 -10.40 26.17
CA THR A 131 22.12 -9.69 27.44
C THR A 131 23.41 -10.07 28.17
N ILE A 132 24.12 -9.05 28.67
CA ILE A 132 25.28 -9.22 29.54
C ILE A 132 24.81 -9.09 30.98
N HIS A 133 25.17 -10.07 31.81
CA HIS A 133 24.86 -10.16 33.23
C HIS A 133 26.15 -10.03 34.05
N LEU A 134 26.11 -9.19 35.08
CA LEU A 134 27.14 -9.17 36.12
C LEU A 134 26.80 -10.21 37.19
N VAL A 135 27.68 -11.17 37.40
CA VAL A 135 27.55 -12.23 38.40
C VAL A 135 28.60 -12.06 39.47
N PHE A 136 28.17 -12.08 40.73
CA PHE A 136 29.05 -11.90 41.89
C PHE A 136 29.33 -13.22 42.57
N LYS A 137 30.61 -13.49 42.86
CA LYS A 137 31.10 -14.70 43.55
C LYS A 137 32.10 -14.28 44.65
N HIS A 138 32.41 -15.20 45.56
CA HIS A 138 33.41 -15.04 46.63
C HIS A 138 33.34 -13.71 47.41
N ILE A 139 32.44 -13.64 48.39
CA ILE A 139 32.22 -12.42 49.18
C ILE A 139 33.16 -12.40 50.40
N THR A 140 33.96 -11.35 50.52
CA THR A 140 34.95 -11.21 51.62
C THR A 140 34.82 -9.86 52.33
N LEU A 141 35.15 -9.84 53.64
CA LEU A 141 35.28 -8.59 54.40
C LEU A 141 36.63 -7.97 54.08
N ARG A 142 36.61 -6.84 53.36
CA ARG A 142 37.79 -6.25 52.71
C ARG A 142 38.40 -7.23 51.69
N ASP A 143 39.23 -6.73 50.80
CA ASP A 143 39.95 -7.52 49.79
C ASP A 143 41.04 -8.46 50.34
N LYS A 144 40.82 -9.01 51.54
CA LYS A 144 41.73 -9.93 52.22
C LYS A 144 40.92 -11.07 52.81
N ASP A 145 41.30 -12.31 52.51
CA ASP A 145 40.65 -13.57 52.96
C ASP A 145 40.67 -13.82 54.48
N LEU A 146 40.99 -12.80 55.29
CA LEU A 146 41.16 -12.91 56.73
C LEU A 146 39.82 -13.10 57.47
N LEU A 147 38.71 -12.61 56.94
CA LEU A 147 37.39 -12.64 57.59
C LEU A 147 36.28 -12.91 56.55
N ALA A 148 35.66 -14.09 56.63
CA ALA A 148 34.46 -14.40 55.85
C ALA A 148 33.25 -13.63 56.41
N LEU A 149 32.34 -13.22 55.52
CA LEU A 149 31.06 -12.67 55.93
C LEU A 149 30.23 -13.77 56.61
N PRO A 150 29.40 -13.46 57.63
CA PRO A 150 28.46 -14.44 58.16
C PRO A 150 27.52 -14.93 57.05
N HIS A 151 27.38 -16.25 56.86
CA HIS A 151 26.60 -16.85 55.76
C HIS A 151 25.17 -16.29 55.63
N ALA A 152 24.51 -15.96 56.74
CA ALA A 152 23.16 -15.37 56.69
C ALA A 152 23.13 -13.96 56.07
N LEU A 153 24.20 -13.19 56.23
CA LEU A 153 24.34 -11.86 55.64
C LEU A 153 24.85 -11.96 54.20
N GLU A 154 25.76 -12.89 53.95
CA GLU A 154 26.25 -13.26 52.60
C GLU A 154 25.09 -13.66 51.69
N ASN A 155 24.28 -14.63 52.10
CA ASN A 155 23.13 -15.11 51.34
C ASN A 155 22.10 -13.99 51.13
N LYS A 156 21.80 -13.17 52.15
CA LYS A 156 20.89 -12.02 51.98
C LYS A 156 21.41 -11.00 50.98
N LEU A 157 22.72 -10.74 50.98
CA LEU A 157 23.35 -9.80 50.05
C LEU A 157 23.33 -10.37 48.63
N LEU A 158 23.74 -11.63 48.46
CA LEU A 158 23.64 -12.34 47.18
C LEU A 158 22.20 -12.33 46.69
N ASP A 159 21.25 -12.80 47.48
CA ASP A 159 19.83 -12.84 47.14
C ASP A 159 19.31 -11.45 46.73
N LYS A 160 19.73 -10.35 47.37
CA LYS A 160 19.28 -9.01 46.96
C LYS A 160 19.95 -8.51 45.68
N LEU A 161 21.20 -8.90 45.43
CA LEU A 161 21.95 -8.56 44.23
C LEU A 161 21.51 -9.43 43.03
N THR A 162 21.14 -10.70 43.26
CA THR A 162 20.76 -11.69 42.23
C THR A 162 19.24 -11.80 42.02
N ALA A 163 18.40 -11.72 43.06
CA ALA A 163 16.93 -11.81 42.91
C ALA A 163 16.34 -10.61 42.18
N LYS A 164 17.07 -9.50 42.07
CA LYS A 164 16.81 -8.53 41.02
C LYS A 164 17.74 -8.81 39.84
N ALA A 165 17.49 -9.90 39.13
CA ALA A 165 18.23 -10.26 37.92
C ALA A 165 18.28 -9.11 36.89
N SER A 166 17.34 -8.17 36.96
CA SER A 166 17.27 -6.93 36.17
C SER A 166 18.23 -5.81 36.60
N LEU A 167 18.85 -5.89 37.79
CA LEU A 167 19.69 -4.82 38.31
C LEU A 167 21.00 -4.67 37.55
N LEU A 168 21.50 -5.60 36.75
CA LEU A 168 22.79 -5.40 36.06
C LEU A 168 22.82 -6.10 34.71
N GLN A 169 21.75 -5.87 33.95
CA GLN A 169 21.60 -6.31 32.57
C GLN A 169 21.90 -5.16 31.62
N VAL A 170 22.71 -5.46 30.62
CA VAL A 170 22.96 -4.62 29.45
C VAL A 170 22.47 -5.39 28.23
N SER A 171 21.42 -4.89 27.58
CA SER A 171 20.90 -5.51 26.36
C SER A 171 21.61 -4.94 25.15
N LEU A 172 21.92 -5.78 24.16
CA LEU A 172 22.41 -5.31 22.86
C LEU A 172 21.42 -4.37 22.15
N ASP A 173 20.13 -4.46 22.48
CA ASP A 173 19.11 -3.59 21.94
C ASP A 173 19.27 -2.14 22.41
N ASP A 174 19.83 -1.92 23.62
CA ASP A 174 20.16 -0.58 24.14
C ASP A 174 21.23 0.11 23.27
N PHE A 175 22.03 -0.69 22.55
CA PHE A 175 23.08 -0.24 21.63
C PHE A 175 22.63 -0.16 20.17
N HIS A 176 21.36 -0.44 19.87
CA HIS A 176 20.83 -0.51 18.50
C HIS A 176 21.60 -1.50 17.62
N ILE A 177 22.07 -2.60 18.21
CA ILE A 177 22.72 -3.68 17.49
C ILE A 177 21.64 -4.59 16.90
N PRO A 178 21.62 -4.89 15.59
CA PRO A 178 20.64 -5.78 14.96
C PRO A 178 20.65 -7.21 15.56
N PRO A 179 19.54 -7.97 15.43
CA PRO A 179 19.41 -9.33 15.95
C PRO A 179 20.33 -10.32 15.23
N ILE A 180 20.87 -9.93 14.09
CA ILE A 180 21.81 -10.74 13.30
C ILE A 180 23.19 -10.86 13.94
N MET A 181 23.46 -10.10 15.01
CA MET A 181 24.68 -10.20 15.81
C MET A 181 24.41 -10.82 17.18
N GLY A 182 25.32 -11.69 17.61
CA GLY A 182 25.35 -12.28 18.95
C GLY A 182 26.58 -11.84 19.73
N ILE A 183 26.57 -12.02 21.05
CA ILE A 183 27.75 -11.80 21.90
C ILE A 183 28.66 -13.02 21.78
N GLU A 184 29.89 -12.83 21.31
CA GLU A 184 30.91 -13.87 21.25
C GLU A 184 31.74 -13.88 22.53
N ALA A 185 32.14 -12.71 23.02
CA ALA A 185 32.95 -12.58 24.23
C ALA A 185 32.73 -11.24 24.94
N VAL A 186 33.00 -11.23 26.25
CA VAL A 186 33.08 -10.03 27.07
C VAL A 186 34.42 -10.04 27.79
N ASN A 187 35.32 -9.13 27.39
CA ASN A 187 36.70 -9.09 27.84
C ASN A 187 36.90 -7.90 28.78
N PRO A 188 37.01 -8.11 30.11
CA PRO A 188 37.38 -7.05 31.02
C PRO A 188 38.85 -6.68 30.85
N LEU A 189 39.10 -5.39 30.63
CA LEU A 189 40.43 -4.77 30.55
C LEU A 189 40.64 -3.79 31.72
N THR A 190 41.82 -3.18 31.76
CA THR A 190 42.26 -2.34 32.89
C THR A 190 41.34 -1.14 33.11
N ASP A 191 40.87 -0.50 32.04
CA ASP A 191 40.09 0.75 32.05
C ASP A 191 38.78 0.67 31.24
N GLN A 192 38.50 -0.48 30.63
CA GLN A 192 37.30 -0.73 29.85
C GLN A 192 36.88 -2.20 29.86
N VAL A 193 35.70 -2.47 29.31
CA VAL A 193 35.18 -3.80 29.00
C VAL A 193 34.90 -3.83 27.50
N ASP A 194 35.55 -4.74 26.80
CA ASP A 194 35.34 -4.95 25.37
C ASP A 194 34.28 -6.02 25.18
N VAL A 195 33.15 -5.64 24.60
CA VAL A 195 32.09 -6.56 24.20
C VAL A 195 32.29 -6.90 22.73
N VAL A 196 32.72 -8.12 22.46
CA VAL A 196 32.94 -8.63 21.10
C VAL A 196 31.65 -9.28 20.62
N LEU A 197 31.10 -8.73 19.56
CA LEU A 197 29.91 -9.21 18.87
C LEU A 197 30.33 -9.87 17.56
N LYS A 198 29.57 -10.88 17.15
CA LYS A 198 29.79 -11.60 15.89
C LYS A 198 28.51 -11.74 15.11
N VAL A 199 28.60 -11.52 13.81
CA VAL A 199 27.48 -11.76 12.90
C VAL A 199 27.21 -13.25 12.80
N ASN A 200 25.94 -13.63 12.90
CA ASN A 200 25.47 -14.93 12.45
C ASN A 200 25.52 -14.96 10.93
N GLN A 201 26.63 -15.45 10.38
CA GLN A 201 26.88 -15.46 8.93
C GLN A 201 25.82 -16.22 8.14
N GLU A 202 25.28 -17.31 8.69
CA GLU A 202 24.21 -18.09 8.02
C GLU A 202 22.92 -17.28 7.92
N ALA A 203 22.51 -16.61 9.01
CA ALA A 203 21.34 -15.75 9.00
C ALA A 203 21.54 -14.53 8.08
N PHE A 204 22.73 -13.94 8.08
CA PHE A 204 23.08 -12.82 7.21
C PHE A 204 23.07 -13.20 5.74
N ALA A 205 23.75 -14.29 5.38
CA ALA A 205 23.78 -14.79 4.01
C ALA A 205 22.37 -15.13 3.53
N LYS A 206 21.55 -15.75 4.38
CA LYS A 206 20.16 -16.07 4.05
C LYS A 206 19.34 -14.81 3.77
N GLU A 207 19.40 -13.79 4.63
CA GLU A 207 18.63 -12.54 4.40
C GLU A 207 19.07 -11.86 3.09
N MET A 208 20.38 -11.81 2.83
CA MET A 208 20.90 -11.23 1.59
C MET A 208 20.48 -12.03 0.35
N GLN A 209 20.49 -13.37 0.42
CA GLN A 209 19.99 -14.24 -0.65
C GLN A 209 18.49 -14.07 -0.87
N ASP A 210 17.70 -13.95 0.20
CA ASP A 210 16.26 -13.71 0.11
C ASP A 210 16.01 -12.35 -0.58
N MET A 211 16.72 -11.29 -0.19
CA MET A 211 16.64 -9.99 -0.86
C MET A 211 17.04 -10.03 -2.35
N SER A 212 18.06 -10.82 -2.71
CA SER A 212 18.53 -10.95 -4.11
C SER A 212 17.53 -11.71 -4.99
N LYS A 213 16.88 -12.75 -4.44
CA LYS A 213 15.78 -13.46 -5.14
C LYS A 213 14.55 -12.58 -5.32
N ALA A 214 14.31 -11.70 -4.36
CA ALA A 214 13.24 -10.73 -4.29
C ALA A 214 13.56 -9.40 -5.00
N ARG A 215 14.50 -9.38 -5.95
CA ARG A 215 14.90 -8.14 -6.62
C ARG A 215 13.80 -7.65 -7.58
N SER A 216 13.55 -6.34 -7.58
CA SER A 216 12.72 -5.70 -8.61
C SER A 216 13.51 -5.65 -9.91
N ASN A 217 13.03 -6.34 -10.95
CA ASN A 217 13.69 -6.37 -12.25
C ASN A 217 13.77 -4.97 -12.88
N GLU A 218 12.73 -4.17 -12.67
CA GLU A 218 12.61 -2.81 -13.18
C GLU A 218 13.69 -1.89 -12.60
N LEU A 219 13.80 -1.86 -11.27
CA LEU A 219 14.75 -1.00 -10.57
C LEU A 219 16.18 -1.50 -10.71
N TYR A 220 16.38 -2.81 -10.77
CA TYR A 220 17.69 -3.41 -11.05
C TYR A 220 18.23 -2.93 -12.41
N GLY A 221 17.40 -2.91 -13.46
CA GLY A 221 17.78 -2.39 -14.78
C GLY A 221 18.19 -0.91 -14.75
N ILE A 222 17.49 -0.07 -13.96
CA ILE A 222 17.87 1.34 -13.77
C ILE A 222 19.22 1.46 -13.06
N TYR A 223 19.46 0.63 -12.03
CA TYR A 223 20.67 0.67 -11.24
C TYR A 223 21.91 0.20 -11.98
N GLN A 224 21.79 -0.67 -12.99
CA GLN A 224 22.92 -1.07 -13.83
C GLN A 224 23.61 0.10 -14.53
N GLN A 225 22.87 1.19 -14.77
CA GLN A 225 23.37 2.40 -15.43
C GLN A 225 23.86 3.47 -14.43
N GLN A 226 23.67 3.26 -13.13
CA GLN A 226 24.09 4.18 -12.08
C GLN A 226 25.57 3.96 -11.70
N GLU A 227 26.16 4.94 -11.01
CA GLU A 227 27.54 4.89 -10.49
C GLU A 227 27.55 4.76 -8.95
N ASP A 228 28.74 4.61 -8.34
CA ASP A 228 28.97 4.63 -6.90
C ASP A 228 28.12 3.65 -6.06
N THR A 229 27.46 4.15 -4.99
CA THR A 229 26.73 3.35 -3.99
C THR A 229 25.56 2.56 -4.58
N PRO A 230 24.71 3.11 -5.48
CA PRO A 230 23.73 2.32 -6.23
C PRO A 230 24.34 1.10 -6.94
N LYS A 231 25.45 1.29 -7.67
CA LYS A 231 26.13 0.21 -8.37
C LYS A 231 26.75 -0.81 -7.41
N ARG A 232 27.23 -0.33 -6.26
CA ARG A 232 27.76 -1.20 -5.20
C ARG A 232 26.67 -2.08 -4.59
N ALA A 233 25.47 -1.56 -4.39
CA ALA A 233 24.32 -2.32 -3.88
C ALA A 233 23.95 -3.50 -4.79
N ILE A 234 23.83 -3.28 -6.10
CA ILE A 234 23.55 -4.38 -7.05
C ILE A 234 24.71 -5.38 -7.13
N THR A 235 25.96 -4.91 -7.05
CA THR A 235 27.13 -5.81 -7.04
C THR A 235 27.09 -6.77 -5.85
N ILE A 236 26.69 -6.26 -4.68
CA ILE A 236 26.53 -7.08 -3.47
C ILE A 236 25.35 -8.06 -3.62
N MET A 237 24.22 -7.63 -4.19
CA MET A 237 23.07 -8.50 -4.46
C MET A 237 23.41 -9.63 -5.45
N ASP A 238 24.26 -9.38 -6.43
CA ASP A 238 24.65 -10.41 -7.41
C ASP A 238 25.68 -11.40 -6.85
N GLN A 239 26.34 -11.05 -5.74
CA GLN A 239 27.42 -11.84 -5.12
C GLN A 239 27.00 -12.51 -3.81
N THR A 240 25.69 -12.72 -3.58
CA THR A 240 25.18 -13.29 -2.32
C THR A 240 25.74 -14.66 -1.98
N ASP A 241 26.07 -15.47 -2.98
CA ASP A 241 26.65 -16.81 -2.80
C ASP A 241 28.16 -16.78 -2.49
N GLN A 242 28.79 -15.61 -2.60
CA GLN A 242 30.23 -15.38 -2.36
C GLN A 242 30.45 -14.18 -1.42
N LEU A 243 29.56 -13.97 -0.45
CA LEU A 243 29.72 -12.91 0.53
C LEU A 243 31.02 -13.11 1.31
N THR A 244 31.94 -12.15 1.15
CA THR A 244 33.21 -12.12 1.87
C THR A 244 33.06 -11.37 3.19
N SER A 245 33.96 -11.59 4.14
CA SER A 245 34.00 -10.80 5.38
C SER A 245 34.11 -9.29 5.11
N ALA A 246 34.73 -8.87 4.00
CA ALA A 246 34.80 -7.47 3.60
C ALA A 246 33.42 -6.90 3.20
N HIS A 247 32.55 -7.69 2.58
CA HIS A 247 31.18 -7.30 2.27
C HIS A 247 30.35 -7.13 3.55
N ILE A 248 30.51 -8.05 4.50
CA ILE A 248 29.85 -7.96 5.81
C ILE A 248 30.34 -6.70 6.55
N GLU A 249 31.64 -6.46 6.57
CA GLU A 249 32.24 -5.28 7.21
C GLU A 249 31.70 -3.97 6.62
N GLU A 250 31.58 -3.87 5.30
CA GLU A 250 31.04 -2.69 4.61
C GLU A 250 29.59 -2.41 5.00
N ILE A 251 28.73 -3.45 5.00
CA ILE A 251 27.31 -3.33 5.38
C ILE A 251 27.17 -2.99 6.86
N LEU A 252 27.96 -3.59 7.74
CA LEU A 252 27.96 -3.26 9.16
C LEU A 252 28.42 -1.82 9.42
N LYS A 253 29.46 -1.35 8.72
CA LYS A 253 29.90 0.04 8.79
C LYS A 253 28.80 0.98 8.35
N ASP A 254 28.11 0.70 7.24
CA ASP A 254 26.99 1.52 6.78
C ASP A 254 25.82 1.51 7.79
N LEU A 255 25.50 0.35 8.37
CA LEU A 255 24.39 0.20 9.32
C LEU A 255 24.62 0.92 10.66
N LEU A 256 25.80 0.71 11.25
CA LEU A 256 26.09 1.09 12.65
C LEU A 256 26.79 2.44 12.75
N LEU A 257 27.62 2.78 11.77
CA LEU A 257 28.47 3.97 11.79
C LEU A 257 28.10 4.98 10.68
N GLY A 258 27.57 4.51 9.56
CA GLY A 258 27.31 5.33 8.37
C GLY A 258 25.96 6.05 8.35
N GLU A 259 25.66 6.60 7.18
CA GLU A 259 24.38 7.22 6.84
C GLU A 259 23.34 6.20 6.34
N GLN A 260 23.66 4.90 6.40
CA GLN A 260 22.80 3.80 5.95
C GLN A 260 22.43 3.90 4.45
N ALA A 261 23.32 4.47 3.64
CA ALA A 261 23.08 4.74 2.23
C ALA A 261 23.09 3.46 1.39
N LEU A 262 24.05 2.56 1.65
CA LEU A 262 24.14 1.28 0.96
C LEU A 262 22.91 0.42 1.26
N ILE A 263 22.48 0.38 2.53
CA ILE A 263 21.29 -0.37 2.94
C ILE A 263 20.03 0.22 2.32
N LYS A 264 19.89 1.55 2.29
CA LYS A 264 18.78 2.20 1.58
C LYS A 264 18.75 1.76 0.11
N HIS A 265 19.89 1.78 -0.57
CA HIS A 265 19.96 1.38 -1.98
C HIS A 265 19.68 -0.11 -2.20
N LEU A 266 20.13 -1.00 -1.30
CA LEU A 266 19.77 -2.42 -1.31
C LEU A 266 18.25 -2.62 -1.21
N LEU A 267 17.58 -1.87 -0.31
CA LEU A 267 16.13 -1.94 -0.15
C LEU A 267 15.36 -1.34 -1.32
N ILE A 268 15.87 -0.28 -1.97
CA ILE A 268 15.24 0.29 -3.16
C ILE A 268 15.15 -0.76 -4.28
N VAL A 269 16.17 -1.58 -4.48
CA VAL A 269 16.16 -2.60 -5.56
C VAL A 269 15.47 -3.92 -5.18
N THR A 270 14.98 -4.05 -3.96
CA THR A 270 14.20 -5.20 -3.47
C THR A 270 12.70 -4.92 -3.64
N ASP A 271 11.88 -5.96 -3.84
CA ASP A 271 10.41 -5.85 -3.92
C ASP A 271 9.77 -5.31 -2.62
N ASP A 272 8.54 -4.80 -2.73
CA ASP A 272 7.86 -4.13 -1.62
C ASP A 272 7.56 -5.07 -0.45
N THR A 273 7.17 -6.31 -0.74
CA THR A 273 6.87 -7.35 0.26
C THR A 273 8.08 -7.64 1.15
N HIS A 274 9.29 -7.72 0.57
CA HIS A 274 10.51 -7.94 1.33
C HIS A 274 11.00 -6.68 2.03
N VAL A 275 10.80 -5.49 1.44
CA VAL A 275 11.08 -4.23 2.16
C VAL A 275 10.25 -4.17 3.45
N ASP A 276 8.98 -4.56 3.40
CA ASP A 276 8.09 -4.59 4.56
C ASP A 276 8.61 -5.54 5.64
N LYS A 277 8.96 -6.77 5.26
CA LYS A 277 9.59 -7.75 6.16
C LYS A 277 10.86 -7.20 6.82
N ILE A 278 11.71 -6.49 6.07
CA ILE A 278 12.94 -5.91 6.62
C ILE A 278 12.63 -4.77 7.60
N PHE A 279 11.67 -3.89 7.30
CA PHE A 279 11.28 -2.84 8.25
C PHE A 279 10.57 -3.39 9.49
N GLU A 280 9.78 -4.45 9.38
CA GLU A 280 9.19 -5.14 10.53
C GLU A 280 10.25 -5.76 11.44
N THR A 281 11.28 -6.38 10.84
CA THR A 281 12.32 -7.11 11.60
C THR A 281 13.42 -6.19 12.11
N TYR A 282 13.85 -5.24 11.28
CA TYR A 282 15.06 -4.44 11.49
C TYR A 282 14.78 -2.92 11.54
N GLY A 283 13.54 -2.46 11.35
CA GLY A 283 13.21 -1.03 11.27
C GLY A 283 13.65 -0.21 12.47
N ARG A 284 13.69 -0.80 13.69
CA ARG A 284 14.22 -0.12 14.89
C ARG A 284 15.71 0.25 14.82
N TYR A 285 16.46 -0.33 13.88
CA TYR A 285 17.88 -0.07 13.65
C TYR A 285 18.13 0.83 12.42
N LEU A 286 17.12 1.00 11.55
CA LEU A 286 17.16 1.89 10.38
C LEU A 286 16.69 3.28 10.80
N LYS A 287 17.62 4.15 11.18
CA LYS A 287 17.33 5.47 11.77
C LYS A 287 17.49 6.63 10.81
N ARG A 288 18.19 6.42 9.70
CA ARG A 288 18.56 7.48 8.76
C ARG A 288 17.55 7.67 7.64
N PHE A 289 16.66 6.70 7.46
CA PHE A 289 15.58 6.73 6.49
C PHE A 289 14.40 5.89 6.98
N THR A 290 13.20 6.15 6.47
CA THR A 290 12.00 5.38 6.75
C THR A 290 11.58 4.50 5.56
N LYS A 291 10.56 3.66 5.75
CA LYS A 291 9.97 2.89 4.64
C LYS A 291 9.46 3.82 3.56
N GLU A 292 8.82 4.92 3.94
CA GLU A 292 8.30 5.93 3.02
C GLU A 292 9.41 6.56 2.18
N ASP A 293 10.61 6.80 2.75
CA ASP A 293 11.76 7.32 1.99
C ASP A 293 12.27 6.33 0.94
N VAL A 294 12.22 5.02 1.22
CA VAL A 294 12.58 3.97 0.25
C VAL A 294 11.54 3.94 -0.86
N MET A 295 10.25 3.85 -0.50
CA MET A 295 9.14 3.80 -1.47
C MET A 295 9.11 5.05 -2.35
N HIS A 296 9.35 6.23 -1.77
CA HIS A 296 9.39 7.48 -2.53
C HIS A 296 10.50 7.48 -3.59
N GLU A 297 11.71 7.03 -3.25
CA GLU A 297 12.81 6.94 -4.23
C GLU A 297 12.56 5.87 -5.28
N LYS A 298 12.02 4.70 -4.90
CA LYS A 298 11.59 3.65 -5.87
C LYS A 298 10.64 4.25 -6.91
N ASN A 299 9.59 4.91 -6.44
CA ASN A 299 8.57 5.54 -7.26
C ASN A 299 9.14 6.61 -8.19
N LYS A 300 10.03 7.46 -7.67
CA LYS A 300 10.70 8.50 -8.45
C LYS A 300 11.57 7.94 -9.57
N LEU A 301 12.29 6.85 -9.32
CA LEU A 301 13.12 6.19 -10.33
C LEU A 301 12.29 5.59 -11.46
N VAL A 302 11.20 4.88 -11.11
CA VAL A 302 10.27 4.34 -12.10
C VAL A 302 9.68 5.46 -12.95
N LEU A 303 9.19 6.54 -12.33
CA LEU A 303 8.65 7.69 -13.05
C LEU A 303 9.69 8.31 -13.99
N GLY A 304 10.92 8.51 -13.51
CA GLY A 304 12.00 9.05 -14.34
C GLY A 304 12.26 8.22 -15.61
N LYS A 305 11.99 6.91 -15.58
CA LYS A 305 12.09 6.03 -16.75
C LYS A 305 10.90 6.18 -17.72
N ILE A 306 9.68 6.35 -17.22
CA ILE A 306 8.46 6.24 -18.03
C ILE A 306 7.79 7.58 -18.35
N GLU A 307 8.06 8.65 -17.60
CA GLU A 307 7.34 9.92 -17.66
C GLU A 307 7.26 10.50 -19.08
N THR A 308 8.39 10.53 -19.79
CA THR A 308 8.44 11.08 -21.15
C THR A 308 7.57 10.27 -22.12
N TYR A 309 7.56 8.93 -21.99
CA TYR A 309 6.73 8.06 -22.82
C TYR A 309 5.24 8.24 -22.50
N CYS A 310 4.89 8.29 -21.22
CA CYS A 310 3.52 8.52 -20.77
C CYS A 310 2.98 9.87 -21.28
N THR A 311 3.76 10.94 -21.16
CA THR A 311 3.37 12.27 -21.65
C THR A 311 3.17 12.27 -23.16
N ALA A 312 4.06 11.65 -23.94
CA ALA A 312 3.93 11.55 -25.39
C ALA A 312 2.67 10.76 -25.81
N LEU A 313 2.33 9.68 -25.10
CA LEU A 313 1.11 8.91 -25.33
C LEU A 313 -0.15 9.72 -25.02
N LEU A 314 -0.16 10.47 -23.93
CA LEU A 314 -1.29 11.33 -23.56
C LEU A 314 -1.47 12.49 -24.54
N ASP A 315 -0.38 13.10 -25.00
CA ASP A 315 -0.43 14.13 -26.06
C ASP A 315 -1.00 13.57 -27.37
N ALA A 316 -0.57 12.36 -27.75
CA ALA A 316 -1.09 11.67 -28.93
C ALA A 316 -2.59 11.36 -28.80
N LEU A 317 -3.04 11.00 -27.60
CA LEU A 317 -4.44 10.71 -27.32
C LEU A 317 -5.32 11.97 -27.33
N GLU A 318 -4.85 13.08 -26.75
CA GLU A 318 -5.58 14.35 -26.76
C GLU A 318 -5.68 14.99 -28.15
N ALA A 319 -4.73 14.68 -29.05
CA ALA A 319 -4.79 15.11 -30.44
C ALA A 319 -5.86 14.37 -31.27
N LEU A 320 -6.53 13.36 -30.71
CA LEU A 320 -7.57 12.61 -31.41
C LEU A 320 -8.87 13.42 -31.53
N PRO A 321 -9.56 13.35 -32.70
CA PRO A 321 -10.84 14.06 -32.88
C PRO A 321 -11.96 13.46 -32.02
N GLN A 322 -12.61 14.28 -31.18
CA GLN A 322 -13.65 13.86 -30.24
C GLN A 322 -14.92 13.32 -30.90
N GLU A 323 -15.18 13.68 -32.16
CA GLU A 323 -16.28 13.13 -32.97
C GLU A 323 -16.04 11.69 -33.45
N THR A 324 -14.83 11.18 -33.28
CA THR A 324 -14.43 9.82 -33.68
C THR A 324 -13.97 9.00 -32.48
N TYR A 325 -13.41 9.64 -31.46
CA TYR A 325 -12.87 8.98 -30.27
C TYR A 325 -13.60 9.45 -29.01
N ILE A 326 -14.15 8.50 -28.27
CA ILE A 326 -14.92 8.73 -27.04
C ILE A 326 -14.39 7.87 -25.89
N VAL A 327 -14.89 8.10 -24.68
CA VAL A 327 -14.57 7.24 -23.53
C VAL A 327 -15.54 6.06 -23.51
N PHE A 328 -15.10 4.83 -23.31
CA PHE A 328 -15.98 3.67 -23.14
C PHE A 328 -15.48 2.80 -21.99
N GLY A 329 -16.25 2.70 -20.90
CA GLY A 329 -15.72 2.19 -19.64
C GLY A 329 -14.55 3.06 -19.19
N ASN A 330 -13.33 2.53 -19.06
CA ASN A 330 -12.16 3.39 -18.81
C ASN A 330 -11.33 3.69 -20.06
N TYR A 331 -11.72 3.22 -21.24
CA TYR A 331 -10.79 3.17 -22.36
C TYR A 331 -11.12 4.22 -23.41
N PRO A 332 -10.12 4.69 -24.18
CA PRO A 332 -10.39 5.37 -25.43
C PRO A 332 -10.98 4.41 -26.45
N TYR A 333 -11.99 4.87 -27.16
CA TYR A 333 -12.78 4.05 -28.06
C TYR A 333 -13.02 4.76 -29.39
N ALA A 334 -12.61 4.11 -30.48
CA ALA A 334 -12.88 4.55 -31.84
C ALA A 334 -14.31 4.16 -32.21
N TYR A 335 -15.25 5.10 -32.04
CA TYR A 335 -16.67 4.83 -32.18
C TYR A 335 -17.05 4.34 -33.58
N LYS A 336 -16.56 5.00 -34.63
CA LYS A 336 -16.86 4.67 -36.03
C LYS A 336 -16.30 3.31 -36.47
N ASP A 337 -15.19 2.89 -35.86
CA ASP A 337 -14.53 1.62 -36.17
C ASP A 337 -14.96 0.50 -35.21
N ASN A 338 -15.81 0.81 -34.23
CA ASN A 338 -16.28 -0.10 -33.19
C ASN A 338 -15.13 -0.84 -32.48
N LYS A 339 -14.03 -0.13 -32.18
CA LYS A 339 -12.77 -0.71 -31.67
C LYS A 339 -12.23 0.07 -30.46
N LEU A 340 -11.79 -0.65 -29.43
CA LEU A 340 -10.99 -0.10 -28.33
C LEU A 340 -9.60 0.29 -28.83
N LEU A 341 -9.14 1.46 -28.42
CA LEU A 341 -7.81 1.94 -28.79
C LEU A 341 -6.80 1.50 -27.72
N HIS A 342 -5.80 0.74 -28.14
CA HIS A 342 -4.71 0.30 -27.26
C HIS A 342 -3.47 1.20 -27.41
N ILE A 343 -2.52 1.06 -26.48
CA ILE A 343 -1.23 1.79 -26.50
C ILE A 343 -0.51 1.59 -27.85
N GLU A 344 -0.49 0.36 -28.35
CA GLU A 344 0.14 0.02 -29.64
C GLU A 344 -0.46 0.80 -30.81
N ASP A 345 -1.79 0.95 -30.83
CA ASP A 345 -2.47 1.71 -31.87
C ASP A 345 -2.04 3.19 -31.86
N LEU A 346 -1.87 3.78 -30.66
CA LEU A 346 -1.36 5.14 -30.50
C LEU A 346 0.09 5.28 -30.95
N ILE A 347 0.96 4.35 -30.55
CA ILE A 347 2.39 4.36 -30.93
C ILE A 347 2.53 4.36 -32.45
N ILE A 348 1.82 3.47 -33.14
CA ILE A 348 1.85 3.37 -34.61
C ILE A 348 1.31 4.65 -35.24
N LYS A 349 0.16 5.15 -34.76
CA LYS A 349 -0.51 6.31 -35.35
C LYS A 349 0.26 7.62 -35.17
N ALA A 350 0.91 7.79 -34.02
CA ALA A 350 1.68 8.99 -33.68
C ALA A 350 3.20 8.84 -33.95
N GLN A 351 3.66 7.68 -34.43
CA GLN A 351 5.07 7.39 -34.72
C GLN A 351 5.99 7.59 -33.50
N LEU A 352 5.57 7.08 -32.34
CA LEU A 352 6.33 7.22 -31.09
C LEU A 352 7.45 6.18 -31.01
N ASP A 353 8.62 6.58 -30.50
CA ASP A 353 9.76 5.68 -30.25
C ASP A 353 9.71 5.20 -28.79
N ILE A 354 8.90 4.18 -28.53
CA ILE A 354 8.72 3.58 -27.20
C ILE A 354 9.11 2.09 -27.29
N PRO A 355 10.06 1.61 -26.47
CA PRO A 355 10.45 0.20 -26.47
C PRO A 355 9.28 -0.75 -26.13
N GLU A 356 9.24 -1.91 -26.77
CA GLU A 356 8.21 -2.93 -26.56
C GLU A 356 8.11 -3.41 -25.11
N GLU A 357 9.24 -3.64 -24.46
CA GLU A 357 9.32 -4.02 -23.04
C GLU A 357 8.68 -2.99 -22.09
N VAL A 358 8.55 -1.73 -22.53
CA VAL A 358 7.94 -0.64 -21.76
C VAL A 358 6.45 -0.57 -22.06
N TYR A 359 6.06 -0.48 -23.33
CA TYR A 359 4.64 -0.26 -23.66
C TYR A 359 3.76 -1.49 -23.41
N GLN A 360 4.32 -2.71 -23.40
CA GLN A 360 3.56 -3.92 -23.04
C GLN A 360 3.06 -3.90 -21.59
N LYS A 361 3.70 -3.12 -20.72
CA LYS A 361 3.29 -2.91 -19.32
C LYS A 361 2.38 -1.68 -19.15
N MET A 362 2.05 -1.00 -20.24
CA MET A 362 1.24 0.21 -20.22
C MET A 362 -0.21 -0.08 -20.61
N ASP A 363 -1.14 0.61 -19.95
CA ASP A 363 -2.54 0.65 -20.33
C ASP A 363 -3.08 2.09 -20.23
N ILE A 364 -4.12 2.40 -20.99
CA ILE A 364 -4.76 3.73 -20.99
C ILE A 364 -6.05 3.65 -20.21
N ARG A 365 -6.18 4.49 -19.19
CA ARG A 365 -7.38 4.57 -18.37
C ARG A 365 -7.88 5.99 -18.22
N PHE A 366 -9.19 6.19 -18.36
CA PHE A 366 -9.86 7.43 -18.08
C PHE A 366 -10.16 7.52 -16.59
N ASP A 367 -9.63 8.57 -15.95
CA ASP A 367 -9.91 8.93 -14.57
C ASP A 367 -11.12 9.88 -14.54
N TYR A 368 -12.25 9.35 -14.08
CA TYR A 368 -13.51 10.09 -13.99
C TYR A 368 -13.53 11.19 -12.94
N GLY A 369 -12.74 11.04 -11.85
CA GLY A 369 -12.62 12.08 -10.83
C GLY A 369 -11.87 13.30 -11.34
N LYS A 370 -10.93 13.10 -12.26
CA LYS A 370 -10.15 14.17 -12.91
C LYS A 370 -10.65 14.54 -14.31
N LYS A 371 -11.56 13.76 -14.89
CA LYS A 371 -12.05 13.87 -16.28
C LYS A 371 -10.92 13.92 -17.31
N ALA A 372 -9.92 13.06 -17.14
CA ALA A 372 -8.75 13.01 -18.00
C ALA A 372 -8.20 11.58 -18.13
N TYR A 373 -7.56 11.29 -19.25
CA TYR A 373 -6.84 10.03 -19.42
C TYR A 373 -5.53 10.02 -18.61
N ARG A 374 -5.16 8.82 -18.18
CA ARG A 374 -3.95 8.46 -17.47
C ARG A 374 -3.35 7.22 -18.12
N ILE A 375 -2.04 7.12 -18.06
CA ILE A 375 -1.31 5.89 -18.40
C ILE A 375 -1.08 5.13 -17.10
N VAL A 376 -1.54 3.89 -17.06
CA VAL A 376 -1.21 2.94 -16.02
C VAL A 376 0.03 2.19 -16.47
N TYR A 377 1.03 2.07 -15.59
CA TYR A 377 2.23 1.29 -15.83
C TYR A 377 2.41 0.26 -14.72
N GLU A 378 2.51 -1.01 -15.10
CA GLU A 378 2.71 -2.13 -14.16
C GLU A 378 4.17 -2.20 -13.69
N VAL A 379 4.35 -2.24 -12.36
CA VAL A 379 5.64 -2.26 -11.67
C VAL A 379 5.60 -3.37 -10.61
N ASP A 380 6.03 -4.56 -10.99
CA ASP A 380 5.96 -5.76 -10.14
C ASP A 380 4.53 -5.99 -9.61
N GLU A 381 4.25 -5.80 -8.31
CA GLU A 381 2.91 -5.95 -7.70
C GLU A 381 2.17 -4.60 -7.48
N THR A 382 2.63 -3.52 -8.13
CA THR A 382 2.07 -2.17 -7.99
C THR A 382 1.88 -1.49 -9.34
N TYR A 383 1.09 -0.42 -9.38
CA TYR A 383 0.80 0.32 -10.62
C TYR A 383 1.11 1.80 -10.44
N ALA A 384 1.90 2.35 -11.37
CA ALA A 384 2.08 3.79 -11.50
C ALA A 384 0.98 4.36 -12.40
N LEU A 385 0.14 5.24 -11.84
CA LEU A 385 -0.87 5.99 -12.57
C LEU A 385 -0.29 7.36 -12.93
N VAL A 386 0.05 7.57 -14.20
CA VAL A 386 0.71 8.78 -14.68
C VAL A 386 -0.27 9.61 -15.51
N GLY A 387 -0.39 10.90 -15.22
CA GLY A 387 -0.95 11.85 -16.18
C GLY A 387 -0.15 13.13 -16.24
N LYS A 388 -0.64 14.09 -17.02
CA LYS A 388 0.15 15.28 -17.41
C LYS A 388 0.72 16.09 -16.25
N ASP A 389 -0.09 16.33 -15.22
CA ASP A 389 0.30 17.22 -14.13
C ASP A 389 0.54 16.50 -12.80
N ALA A 390 0.29 15.18 -12.74
CA ALA A 390 0.35 14.42 -11.50
C ALA A 390 0.51 12.93 -11.77
N TYR A 391 1.12 12.25 -10.81
CA TYR A 391 1.19 10.80 -10.74
C TYR A 391 0.69 10.30 -9.39
N ALA A 392 0.31 9.02 -9.36
CA ALA A 392 0.00 8.28 -8.14
C ALA A 392 0.52 6.85 -8.27
N PHE A 393 0.68 6.16 -7.14
CA PHE A 393 0.97 4.72 -7.11
C PHE A 393 -0.18 4.02 -6.41
N LEU A 394 -0.62 2.92 -7.00
CA LEU A 394 -1.76 2.13 -6.55
C LEU A 394 -1.30 0.69 -6.31
N ASP A 395 -1.85 0.07 -5.26
CA ASP A 395 -1.80 -1.39 -5.10
C ASP A 395 -2.88 -2.07 -5.98
N ASP A 396 -2.85 -3.40 -6.05
CA ASP A 396 -3.83 -4.21 -6.81
C ASP A 396 -5.29 -3.91 -6.45
N THR A 397 -5.59 -3.67 -5.17
CA THR A 397 -6.97 -3.45 -4.72
C THR A 397 -7.46 -2.09 -5.16
N ALA A 398 -6.64 -1.06 -4.98
CA ALA A 398 -6.90 0.29 -5.42
C ALA A 398 -6.97 0.37 -6.94
N TYR A 399 -6.12 -0.37 -7.67
CA TYR A 399 -6.17 -0.47 -9.12
C TYR A 399 -7.45 -1.15 -9.62
N GLY A 400 -7.87 -2.26 -8.99
CA GLY A 400 -9.11 -2.96 -9.32
C GLY A 400 -10.35 -2.07 -9.23
N ALA A 401 -10.38 -1.13 -8.27
CA ALA A 401 -11.47 -0.17 -8.12
C ALA A 401 -11.60 0.83 -9.28
N TYR A 402 -10.58 0.99 -10.14
CA TYR A 402 -10.65 1.84 -11.33
C TYR A 402 -11.30 1.16 -12.53
N THR A 403 -11.54 -0.16 -12.52
CA THR A 403 -11.99 -0.88 -13.71
C THR A 403 -13.52 -0.96 -13.79
N PHE A 404 -14.08 -0.55 -14.93
CA PHE A 404 -15.48 -0.78 -15.26
C PHE A 404 -15.68 -2.16 -15.88
N ASP A 405 -16.80 -2.80 -15.54
CA ASP A 405 -17.23 -4.04 -16.16
C ASP A 405 -17.46 -3.84 -17.66
N THR A 406 -17.18 -4.88 -18.45
CA THR A 406 -17.45 -4.85 -19.88
C THR A 406 -18.98 -4.86 -20.10
N PRO A 407 -19.53 -3.90 -20.87
CA PRO A 407 -20.95 -3.88 -21.15
C PRO A 407 -21.43 -5.14 -21.88
N LYS A 408 -22.68 -5.53 -21.63
CA LYS A 408 -23.26 -6.76 -22.16
C LYS A 408 -23.48 -6.68 -23.67
N ALA A 409 -23.73 -7.82 -24.30
CA ALA A 409 -24.15 -7.84 -25.70
C ALA A 409 -25.49 -7.11 -25.86
N ASN A 410 -25.60 -6.28 -26.90
CA ASN A 410 -26.81 -5.54 -27.20
C ASN A 410 -27.86 -6.43 -27.88
N GLN A 411 -29.12 -6.07 -27.72
CA GLN A 411 -30.27 -6.66 -28.38
C GLN A 411 -31.16 -5.51 -28.86
N VAL A 412 -31.40 -5.48 -30.18
CA VAL A 412 -32.38 -4.58 -30.77
C VAL A 412 -33.74 -5.25 -30.57
N THR A 413 -34.37 -4.99 -29.42
CA THR A 413 -35.68 -5.52 -29.05
C THR A 413 -36.58 -4.38 -28.59
N TYR A 414 -37.88 -4.54 -28.84
CA TYR A 414 -38.88 -3.56 -28.42
C TYR A 414 -39.35 -3.86 -27.00
N ASP A 415 -39.10 -2.95 -26.06
CA ASP A 415 -39.53 -3.07 -24.66
C ASP A 415 -40.65 -2.05 -24.37
N THR A 416 -41.85 -2.58 -24.11
CA THR A 416 -43.04 -1.76 -23.80
C THR A 416 -42.88 -0.94 -22.54
N THR A 417 -42.12 -1.42 -21.56
CA THR A 417 -41.88 -0.70 -20.31
C THR A 417 -40.97 0.51 -20.51
N ILE A 418 -40.03 0.44 -21.46
CA ILE A 418 -39.22 1.59 -21.90
C ILE A 418 -40.10 2.62 -22.61
N GLN A 419 -40.99 2.17 -23.50
CA GLN A 419 -41.94 3.05 -24.17
C GLN A 419 -42.82 3.81 -23.18
N GLU A 420 -43.36 3.14 -22.15
CA GLU A 420 -44.18 3.76 -21.11
C GLU A 420 -43.45 4.90 -20.39
N GLN A 421 -42.17 4.70 -20.07
CA GLN A 421 -41.34 5.75 -19.44
C GLN A 421 -41.15 6.97 -20.35
N ILE A 422 -40.94 6.74 -21.64
CA ILE A 422 -40.80 7.83 -22.62
C ILE A 422 -42.15 8.52 -22.87
N ALA A 423 -43.25 7.77 -22.91
CA ALA A 423 -44.60 8.31 -23.02
C ALA A 423 -44.94 9.22 -21.82
N ALA A 424 -44.53 8.82 -20.61
CA ALA A 424 -44.67 9.65 -19.43
C ALA A 424 -43.88 10.97 -19.53
N TYR A 425 -42.65 10.95 -20.09
CA TYR A 425 -41.87 12.16 -20.34
C TYR A 425 -42.59 13.15 -21.27
N PHE A 426 -43.18 12.65 -22.37
CA PHE A 426 -43.93 13.48 -23.32
C PHE A 426 -45.36 13.82 -22.86
N ASN A 427 -45.83 13.29 -21.73
CA ASN A 427 -47.22 13.36 -21.27
C ASN A 427 -48.23 12.88 -22.34
N GLY A 428 -47.93 11.79 -23.04
CA GLY A 428 -48.80 11.23 -24.06
C GLY A 428 -48.15 10.15 -24.91
N ASP A 429 -48.88 9.67 -25.91
CA ASP A 429 -48.40 8.62 -26.80
C ASP A 429 -47.18 9.07 -27.61
N VAL A 430 -46.27 8.12 -27.85
CA VAL A 430 -44.99 8.34 -28.52
C VAL A 430 -44.79 7.37 -29.67
N PHE A 431 -44.00 7.81 -30.64
CA PHE A 431 -43.47 7.00 -31.71
C PHE A 431 -42.02 6.64 -31.42
N ILE A 432 -41.74 5.35 -31.27
CA ILE A 432 -40.37 4.85 -31.15
C ILE A 432 -39.80 4.62 -32.55
N ARG A 433 -38.69 5.31 -32.84
CA ARG A 433 -37.96 5.23 -34.12
C ARG A 433 -36.80 4.25 -34.03
N TYR A 434 -36.18 4.19 -32.86
CA TYR A 434 -35.08 3.32 -32.54
C TYR A 434 -35.06 3.05 -31.05
N MET A 435 -34.82 1.82 -30.66
CA MET A 435 -34.67 1.32 -29.31
C MET A 435 -33.71 0.14 -29.38
N ASN A 436 -32.63 0.25 -28.61
CA ASN A 436 -31.65 -0.82 -28.46
C ASN A 436 -31.23 -0.88 -26.99
N THR A 437 -31.13 -2.09 -26.46
CA THR A 437 -30.88 -2.33 -25.04
C THR A 437 -29.90 -3.46 -24.85
N ASP A 438 -29.08 -3.41 -23.80
CA ASP A 438 -28.26 -4.55 -23.36
C ASP A 438 -28.82 -5.22 -22.09
N GLY A 439 -30.06 -4.85 -21.73
CA GLY A 439 -30.77 -5.31 -20.54
C GLY A 439 -30.48 -4.50 -19.28
N GLN A 440 -29.43 -3.68 -19.26
CA GLN A 440 -29.11 -2.74 -18.17
C GLN A 440 -29.28 -1.29 -18.62
N TYR A 441 -28.83 -0.98 -19.83
CA TYR A 441 -28.88 0.33 -20.46
C TYR A 441 -29.66 0.25 -21.76
N ALA A 442 -30.39 1.32 -22.07
CA ALA A 442 -31.09 1.45 -23.33
C ALA A 442 -30.89 2.83 -23.95
N PHE A 443 -30.69 2.86 -25.26
CA PHE A 443 -30.71 4.09 -26.04
C PHE A 443 -31.97 4.10 -26.92
N VAL A 444 -32.72 5.19 -26.86
CA VAL A 444 -33.99 5.32 -27.57
C VAL A 444 -34.08 6.65 -28.30
N MET A 445 -34.57 6.62 -29.53
CA MET A 445 -34.99 7.79 -30.27
C MET A 445 -36.50 7.74 -30.42
N ALA A 446 -37.17 8.76 -29.88
CA ALA A 446 -38.62 8.81 -29.85
C ALA A 446 -39.14 10.21 -30.13
N SER A 447 -40.36 10.30 -30.64
CA SER A 447 -41.03 11.57 -30.90
C SER A 447 -42.46 11.54 -30.40
N SER A 448 -42.98 12.68 -29.95
CA SER A 448 -44.40 12.81 -29.59
C SER A 448 -45.30 12.54 -30.79
N THR A 449 -46.47 11.94 -30.56
CA THR A 449 -47.51 11.80 -31.60
C THR A 449 -48.03 13.13 -32.15
N THR A 450 -47.89 14.23 -31.40
CA THR A 450 -48.36 15.57 -31.82
C THR A 450 -47.38 16.25 -32.75
N TYR A 451 -46.08 16.14 -32.45
CA TYR A 451 -44.99 16.77 -33.19
C TYR A 451 -43.95 15.73 -33.57
N TYR A 452 -44.36 14.71 -34.32
CA TYR A 452 -43.50 13.57 -34.59
C TYR A 452 -42.21 13.93 -35.35
N GLN A 453 -42.15 15.09 -36.02
CA GLN A 453 -40.94 15.56 -36.71
C GLN A 453 -39.81 15.94 -35.73
N ASP A 454 -40.18 16.36 -34.53
CA ASP A 454 -39.25 16.66 -33.45
C ASP A 454 -39.05 15.37 -32.64
N TYR A 455 -37.90 14.74 -32.85
CA TYR A 455 -37.51 13.56 -32.09
C TYR A 455 -36.46 13.92 -31.06
N GLU A 456 -36.48 13.22 -29.95
CA GLU A 456 -35.53 13.34 -28.86
C GLU A 456 -34.83 12.01 -28.64
N ARG A 457 -33.62 12.09 -28.08
CA ARG A 457 -32.76 10.95 -27.77
C ARG A 457 -32.74 10.77 -26.27
N PHE A 458 -32.95 9.55 -25.83
CA PHE A 458 -33.05 9.17 -24.43
C PHE A 458 -32.01 8.09 -24.15
N ALA A 459 -31.27 8.28 -23.06
CA ALA A 459 -30.56 7.21 -22.40
C ALA A 459 -31.36 6.77 -21.18
N LEU A 460 -31.53 5.48 -21.02
CA LEU A 460 -32.21 4.88 -19.86
C LEU A 460 -31.31 3.87 -19.18
N GLU A 461 -31.50 3.72 -17.88
CA GLU A 461 -30.87 2.71 -17.03
C GLU A 461 -31.96 1.92 -16.29
N LYS A 462 -31.76 0.62 -16.20
CA LYS A 462 -32.63 -0.29 -15.46
C LYS A 462 -32.19 -0.36 -14.00
N GLY A 463 -33.03 0.12 -13.10
CA GLY A 463 -32.89 -0.05 -11.66
C GLY A 463 -33.86 -1.10 -11.11
N ASP A 464 -33.91 -1.20 -9.78
CA ASP A 464 -34.80 -2.14 -9.07
C ASP A 464 -36.30 -1.88 -9.34
N GLU A 465 -36.66 -0.60 -9.54
CA GLU A 465 -38.03 -0.15 -9.81
C GLU A 465 -38.38 -0.12 -11.31
N GLY A 466 -37.47 -0.58 -12.18
CA GLY A 466 -37.63 -0.58 -13.63
C GLY A 466 -36.75 0.44 -14.35
N TRP A 467 -37.14 0.79 -15.57
CA TRP A 467 -36.39 1.72 -16.42
C TRP A 467 -36.57 3.16 -15.97
N ARG A 468 -35.46 3.92 -15.98
CA ARG A 468 -35.45 5.35 -15.69
C ARG A 468 -34.62 6.09 -16.72
N ILE A 469 -35.14 7.23 -17.21
CA ILE A 469 -34.40 8.15 -18.07
C ILE A 469 -33.26 8.78 -17.25
N ILE A 470 -32.02 8.66 -17.74
CA ILE A 470 -30.82 9.22 -17.11
C ILE A 470 -30.31 10.48 -17.82
N GLU A 471 -30.53 10.59 -19.14
CA GLU A 471 -30.19 11.79 -19.91
C GLU A 471 -31.09 11.91 -21.15
N THR A 472 -31.38 13.14 -21.58
CA THR A 472 -32.10 13.43 -22.82
C THR A 472 -31.34 14.44 -23.67
N GLY A 473 -31.71 14.58 -24.95
CA GLY A 473 -31.11 15.58 -25.84
C GLY A 473 -29.64 15.32 -26.20
N ILE A 474 -29.20 14.06 -26.12
CA ILE A 474 -27.81 13.63 -26.36
C ILE A 474 -27.35 14.12 -27.74
N SER A 475 -26.37 15.03 -27.77
CA SER A 475 -25.85 15.62 -29.01
C SER A 475 -24.33 15.55 -29.13
N ASP A 476 -23.64 15.34 -28.00
CA ASP A 476 -22.20 15.13 -27.90
C ASP A 476 -21.95 13.78 -27.21
N LEU A 477 -21.54 12.79 -28.01
CA LEU A 477 -21.26 11.45 -27.51
C LEU A 477 -20.05 11.41 -26.57
N TYR A 478 -19.07 12.29 -26.77
CA TYR A 478 -17.92 12.36 -25.89
C TYR A 478 -18.36 12.81 -24.49
N ALA A 479 -19.08 13.93 -24.42
CA ALA A 479 -19.62 14.44 -23.16
C ALA A 479 -20.56 13.44 -22.47
N PHE A 480 -21.45 12.80 -23.24
CA PHE A 480 -22.34 11.75 -22.74
C PHE A 480 -21.55 10.60 -22.12
N SER A 481 -20.54 10.09 -22.83
CA SER A 481 -19.74 8.96 -22.35
C SER A 481 -18.95 9.26 -21.07
N VAL A 482 -18.47 10.50 -20.92
CA VAL A 482 -17.78 10.96 -19.70
C VAL A 482 -18.74 11.03 -18.50
N ASN A 483 -19.99 11.42 -18.74
CA ASN A 483 -21.01 11.54 -17.69
C ASN A 483 -21.66 10.20 -17.34
N HIS A 484 -21.69 9.25 -18.28
CA HIS A 484 -22.34 7.94 -18.17
C HIS A 484 -21.38 6.79 -18.53
N PRO A 485 -20.33 6.57 -17.71
CA PRO A 485 -19.23 5.64 -18.03
C PRO A 485 -19.60 4.17 -18.19
N GLY A 486 -20.62 3.73 -17.44
CA GLY A 486 -21.13 2.35 -17.51
C GLY A 486 -22.08 2.14 -18.69
N PHE A 487 -22.52 3.21 -19.35
CA PHE A 487 -23.50 3.10 -20.42
C PHE A 487 -22.91 2.39 -21.63
N ASN A 488 -23.66 1.42 -22.15
CA ASN A 488 -23.22 0.67 -23.31
C ASN A 488 -23.38 1.47 -24.59
N LEU A 489 -22.32 2.16 -25.01
CA LEU A 489 -22.30 3.00 -26.22
C LEU A 489 -22.59 2.23 -27.51
N LYS A 490 -22.47 0.89 -27.53
CA LYS A 490 -22.87 0.06 -28.67
C LYS A 490 -24.39 -0.03 -28.85
N THR A 491 -25.18 0.42 -27.87
CA THR A 491 -26.62 0.60 -28.03
C THR A 491 -26.96 1.86 -28.82
N ILE A 492 -26.03 2.81 -28.97
CA ILE A 492 -26.24 4.04 -29.71
C ILE A 492 -26.03 3.77 -31.21
N THR A 493 -27.00 4.16 -32.03
CA THR A 493 -26.91 4.08 -33.50
C THR A 493 -25.80 4.99 -34.04
N ASP A 494 -25.14 4.58 -35.13
CA ASP A 494 -24.05 5.32 -35.83
C ASP A 494 -24.47 6.69 -36.40
N ASP A 495 -25.77 6.98 -36.43
CA ASP A 495 -26.38 8.21 -36.96
C ASP A 495 -26.85 9.22 -35.88
N PRO A 496 -26.23 9.35 -34.68
CA PRO A 496 -26.84 10.10 -33.61
C PRO A 496 -26.87 11.61 -33.90
N VAL A 497 -26.11 12.13 -34.88
CA VAL A 497 -25.85 13.59 -34.98
C VAL A 497 -26.36 14.26 -36.26
N GLN A 498 -26.73 13.54 -37.34
CA GLN A 498 -26.81 14.19 -38.68
C GLN A 498 -28.14 14.07 -39.46
N GLY A 499 -29.15 13.35 -38.97
CA GLY A 499 -30.42 13.22 -39.68
C GLY A 499 -31.28 14.48 -39.63
N LYS A 500 -31.53 15.13 -40.76
CA LYS A 500 -32.60 16.14 -40.88
C LYS A 500 -33.89 15.43 -41.27
N ILE A 501 -34.86 15.42 -40.35
CA ILE A 501 -36.24 15.02 -40.65
C ILE A 501 -37.03 16.29 -40.98
N TYR A 502 -37.73 16.26 -42.10
CA TYR A 502 -38.51 17.40 -42.58
C TYR A 502 -40.00 17.17 -42.30
N ALA A 503 -40.66 18.24 -41.86
CA ALA A 503 -42.11 18.30 -41.80
C ALA A 503 -42.70 18.43 -43.20
N LEU A 504 -43.65 17.57 -43.55
CA LEU A 504 -44.45 17.72 -44.76
C LEU A 504 -45.68 18.59 -44.49
N SER A 505 -46.02 19.47 -45.43
CA SER A 505 -47.19 20.33 -45.30
C SER A 505 -48.49 19.51 -45.38
N LYS A 506 -49.62 20.10 -44.95
CA LYS A 506 -50.94 19.45 -45.09
C LYS A 506 -51.30 19.16 -46.54
N ASP A 507 -50.86 20.00 -47.47
CA ASP A 507 -51.09 19.82 -48.90
C ASP A 507 -50.28 18.63 -49.43
N ASP A 508 -49.01 18.50 -49.01
CA ASP A 508 -48.17 17.35 -49.36
C ASP A 508 -48.75 16.05 -48.81
N GLN A 509 -49.23 16.06 -47.56
CA GLN A 509 -49.92 14.91 -46.95
C GLN A 509 -51.20 14.54 -47.70
N ALA A 510 -51.97 15.52 -48.17
CA ALA A 510 -53.16 15.27 -49.00
C ALA A 510 -52.80 14.62 -50.34
N VAL A 511 -51.70 15.06 -50.98
CA VAL A 511 -51.18 14.47 -52.22
C VAL A 511 -50.70 13.04 -52.01
N ILE A 512 -50.07 12.74 -50.88
CA ILE A 512 -49.69 11.36 -50.51
C ILE A 512 -50.94 10.48 -50.42
N MET A 513 -51.99 10.94 -49.74
CA MET A 513 -53.25 10.19 -49.64
C MET A 513 -53.93 10.02 -51.00
N ASP A 514 -53.91 11.02 -51.89
CA ASP A 514 -54.37 10.90 -53.28
C ASP A 514 -53.62 9.80 -54.04
N GLN A 515 -52.31 9.72 -53.87
CA GLN A 515 -51.49 8.72 -54.54
C GLN A 515 -51.76 7.30 -54.03
N LEU A 516 -52.01 7.11 -52.73
CA LEU A 516 -52.38 5.81 -52.18
C LEU A 516 -53.72 5.31 -52.77
N VAL A 517 -54.72 6.18 -52.91
CA VAL A 517 -56.00 5.85 -53.57
C VAL A 517 -55.79 5.56 -55.05
N HIS A 518 -55.08 6.42 -55.77
CA HIS A 518 -54.84 6.27 -57.21
C HIS A 518 -54.14 4.94 -57.55
N ARG A 519 -53.23 4.51 -56.67
CA ARG A 519 -52.48 3.26 -56.78
C ARG A 519 -53.24 2.04 -56.24
N LYS A 520 -54.48 2.23 -55.78
CA LYS A 520 -55.35 1.19 -55.19
C LYS A 520 -54.73 0.49 -53.98
N ILE A 521 -53.94 1.22 -53.19
CA ILE A 521 -53.39 0.73 -51.93
C ILE A 521 -54.43 0.87 -50.82
N ILE A 522 -55.19 1.96 -50.85
CA ILE A 522 -56.36 2.19 -49.99
C ILE A 522 -57.59 2.44 -50.86
N GLU A 523 -58.79 2.10 -50.35
CA GLU A 523 -60.03 2.20 -51.13
C GLU A 523 -60.43 3.65 -51.39
N ASP A 524 -60.42 4.49 -50.34
CA ASP A 524 -60.68 5.93 -50.41
C ASP A 524 -60.00 6.69 -49.26
N LYS A 525 -60.02 8.02 -49.29
CA LYS A 525 -59.39 8.88 -48.28
C LYS A 525 -60.09 8.91 -46.92
N GLU A 526 -61.35 8.46 -46.85
CA GLU A 526 -62.14 8.46 -45.62
C GLU A 526 -61.95 7.16 -44.82
N SER A 527 -61.61 6.07 -45.50
CA SER A 527 -61.36 4.74 -44.94
C SER A 527 -60.22 4.69 -43.91
N VAL A 528 -59.16 5.48 -44.12
CA VAL A 528 -57.96 5.50 -43.26
C VAL A 528 -57.37 6.89 -43.17
N LYS A 529 -56.79 7.22 -42.01
CA LYS A 529 -56.12 8.50 -41.74
C LYS A 529 -54.61 8.31 -41.67
N LEU A 530 -53.87 9.33 -42.11
CA LEU A 530 -52.42 9.43 -41.90
C LEU A 530 -52.13 9.78 -40.43
N ILE A 531 -51.48 8.89 -39.69
CA ILE A 531 -51.14 9.09 -38.27
C ILE A 531 -49.66 9.49 -38.11
N TYR A 532 -48.78 9.01 -38.99
CA TYR A 532 -47.35 9.33 -38.97
C TYR A 532 -46.85 9.59 -40.39
N CYS A 533 -45.94 10.56 -40.56
CA CYS A 533 -45.36 10.87 -41.86
C CYS A 533 -43.99 11.59 -41.75
N SER A 534 -42.87 10.89 -41.95
CA SER A 534 -41.53 11.49 -41.86
C SER A 534 -40.78 11.44 -43.19
N TYR A 535 -40.06 12.52 -43.50
CA TYR A 535 -39.33 12.72 -44.75
C TYR A 535 -37.84 13.02 -44.49
N ASP A 536 -36.93 12.31 -45.15
CA ASP A 536 -35.46 12.50 -44.99
C ASP A 536 -34.77 13.25 -46.14
N GLY A 537 -35.53 13.71 -47.14
CA GLY A 537 -34.97 14.26 -48.38
C GLY A 537 -35.15 13.33 -49.59
N LYS A 538 -35.24 12.02 -49.38
CA LYS A 538 -35.33 11.01 -50.45
C LYS A 538 -36.52 10.06 -50.29
N TYR A 539 -36.89 9.73 -49.06
CA TYR A 539 -37.92 8.76 -48.72
C TYR A 539 -38.95 9.38 -47.77
N ILE A 540 -40.22 9.02 -47.94
CA ILE A 540 -41.29 9.39 -47.01
C ILE A 540 -41.82 8.11 -46.39
N ALA A 541 -41.61 7.94 -45.09
CA ALA A 541 -42.19 6.86 -44.30
C ALA A 541 -43.52 7.33 -43.70
N LEU A 542 -44.55 6.48 -43.74
CA LEU A 542 -45.87 6.82 -43.23
C LEU A 542 -46.56 5.64 -42.52
N LYS A 543 -47.42 5.96 -41.55
CA LYS A 543 -48.32 5.02 -40.86
C LYS A 543 -49.76 5.49 -41.00
N LEU A 544 -50.63 4.55 -41.35
CA LEU A 544 -52.07 4.78 -41.47
C LEU A 544 -52.82 4.30 -40.22
N SER A 545 -54.07 4.72 -40.07
CA SER A 545 -54.90 4.39 -38.91
C SER A 545 -55.35 2.93 -38.82
N ASN A 546 -55.20 2.18 -39.90
CA ASN A 546 -55.37 0.72 -39.91
C ASN A 546 -54.10 -0.03 -39.43
N GLY A 547 -53.04 0.69 -39.05
CA GLY A 547 -51.77 0.13 -38.58
C GLY A 547 -50.74 -0.12 -39.68
N GLU A 548 -51.11 -0.02 -40.96
CA GLU A 548 -50.21 -0.31 -42.07
C GLU A 548 -49.15 0.79 -42.27
N GLU A 549 -47.92 0.37 -42.55
CA GLU A 549 -46.77 1.24 -42.77
C GLU A 549 -46.24 1.13 -44.20
N TYR A 550 -46.00 2.29 -44.83
CA TYR A 550 -45.54 2.40 -46.20
C TYR A 550 -44.36 3.36 -46.32
N VAL A 551 -43.53 3.15 -47.35
CA VAL A 551 -42.43 4.07 -47.69
C VAL A 551 -42.54 4.47 -49.16
N PHE A 552 -42.63 5.78 -49.41
CA PHE A 552 -42.49 6.36 -50.73
C PHE A 552 -41.03 6.70 -51.02
N ASN A 553 -40.60 6.51 -52.26
CA ASN A 553 -39.41 7.13 -52.82
C ASN A 553 -39.78 8.41 -53.58
N ILE A 554 -39.00 9.46 -53.35
CA ILE A 554 -39.07 10.71 -54.10
C ILE A 554 -37.99 10.73 -55.18
N LYS A 555 -38.41 11.03 -56.42
CA LYS A 555 -37.51 11.22 -57.55
C LYS A 555 -37.88 12.50 -58.29
N TYR A 556 -36.91 13.40 -58.48
CA TYR A 556 -37.11 14.71 -59.13
C TYR A 556 -38.30 15.52 -58.54
N ALA A 557 -38.48 15.47 -57.21
CA ALA A 557 -39.60 16.09 -56.49
C ALA A 557 -41.00 15.48 -56.77
N TYR A 558 -41.08 14.27 -57.32
CA TYR A 558 -42.33 13.51 -57.48
C TYR A 558 -42.35 12.22 -56.66
N LEU A 559 -43.54 11.82 -56.21
CA LEU A 559 -43.79 10.51 -55.59
C LEU A 559 -43.69 9.41 -56.66
N ASP A 560 -42.58 8.66 -56.70
CA ASP A 560 -42.30 7.67 -57.74
C ASP A 560 -42.88 6.29 -57.39
N LYS A 561 -42.34 5.65 -56.36
CA LYS A 561 -42.72 4.29 -55.94
C LYS A 561 -43.11 4.28 -54.48
N VAL A 562 -44.02 3.38 -54.14
CA VAL A 562 -44.43 3.09 -52.77
C VAL A 562 -44.41 1.59 -52.56
N TYR A 563 -43.91 1.18 -51.40
CA TYR A 563 -43.91 -0.19 -50.94
C TYR A 563 -44.36 -0.21 -49.48
N THR A 564 -44.84 -1.36 -49.02
CA THR A 564 -44.91 -1.62 -47.57
C THR A 564 -43.52 -1.46 -46.97
N LYS A 565 -43.44 -1.11 -45.69
CA LYS A 565 -42.17 -0.93 -44.97
C LYS A 565 -41.18 -2.07 -45.18
N ASP A 566 -41.61 -3.32 -44.98
CA ASP A 566 -40.73 -4.51 -45.10
C ASP A 566 -40.13 -4.64 -46.51
N VAL A 567 -40.96 -4.43 -47.53
CA VAL A 567 -40.54 -4.49 -48.93
C VAL A 567 -39.62 -3.31 -49.26
N ALA A 568 -39.88 -2.12 -48.71
CA ALA A 568 -39.03 -0.96 -48.88
C ALA A 568 -37.65 -1.17 -48.25
N MET A 569 -37.57 -1.65 -47.01
CA MET A 569 -36.31 -1.94 -46.31
C MET A 569 -35.48 -2.99 -47.03
N THR A 570 -36.13 -3.98 -47.65
CA THR A 570 -35.44 -4.99 -48.48
C THR A 570 -34.91 -4.40 -49.80
N LYS A 571 -35.65 -3.49 -50.42
CA LYS A 571 -35.32 -2.95 -51.76
C LYS A 571 -34.43 -1.72 -51.74
N TRP A 572 -34.52 -0.89 -50.71
CA TRP A 572 -33.84 0.38 -50.58
C TRP A 572 -32.96 0.34 -49.33
N LYS A 573 -31.69 0.00 -49.53
CA LYS A 573 -30.71 -0.19 -48.43
C LYS A 573 -30.23 1.11 -47.79
N ASP A 574 -30.59 2.25 -48.39
CA ASP A 574 -30.17 3.59 -47.97
C ASP A 574 -31.33 4.42 -47.42
N ILE A 575 -32.45 3.79 -47.06
CA ILE A 575 -33.49 4.45 -46.26
C ILE A 575 -32.88 4.82 -44.91
N SER A 576 -33.04 6.06 -44.48
CA SER A 576 -32.63 6.43 -43.13
C SER A 576 -33.48 5.68 -42.10
N PRO A 577 -32.87 4.95 -41.15
CA PRO A 577 -33.63 4.31 -40.07
C PRO A 577 -34.38 5.35 -39.22
N LEU A 578 -33.92 6.61 -39.23
CA LEU A 578 -34.52 7.69 -38.45
C LEU A 578 -35.94 8.05 -38.88
N ILE A 579 -36.32 7.84 -40.16
CA ILE A 579 -37.70 8.11 -40.60
C ILE A 579 -38.63 6.92 -40.42
N LEU A 580 -38.11 5.74 -40.12
CA LEU A 580 -38.90 4.55 -39.87
C LEU A 580 -39.33 4.50 -38.39
N LEU A 581 -40.44 3.82 -38.13
CA LEU A 581 -40.82 3.42 -36.77
C LEU A 581 -40.22 2.04 -36.50
N GLN A 582 -39.85 1.76 -35.24
CA GLN A 582 -39.44 0.42 -34.88
C GLN A 582 -40.66 -0.49 -34.74
N ASP A 583 -40.55 -1.72 -35.26
CA ASP A 583 -41.61 -2.71 -35.09
C ASP A 583 -41.69 -3.15 -33.62
N HIS A 584 -42.91 -3.30 -33.12
CA HIS A 584 -43.12 -4.07 -31.90
C HIS A 584 -42.81 -5.52 -32.25
N ASP A 585 -41.93 -6.17 -31.50
CA ASP A 585 -41.68 -7.61 -31.66
C ASP A 585 -43.04 -8.33 -31.58
N GLN A 586 -43.51 -8.87 -32.71
CA GLN A 586 -44.68 -9.73 -32.70
C GLN A 586 -44.25 -11.00 -32.00
N VAL A 587 -44.73 -11.21 -30.78
CA VAL A 587 -44.74 -12.55 -30.20
C VAL A 587 -45.65 -13.36 -31.11
N ASP A 588 -45.07 -14.22 -31.94
CA ASP A 588 -45.80 -15.21 -32.71
C ASP A 588 -46.61 -16.07 -31.71
N GLU A 589 -47.92 -15.79 -31.58
CA GLU A 589 -48.88 -16.73 -31.01
C GLU A 589 -49.12 -17.88 -32.02
N GLU A 590 -48.07 -18.66 -32.33
CA GLU A 590 -48.21 -19.94 -33.03
C GLU A 590 -47.49 -21.03 -32.23
N GLU A 591 -48.06 -21.43 -31.09
CA GLU A 591 -47.83 -22.77 -30.51
C GLU A 591 -48.83 -23.10 -29.37
N THR A 592 -50.14 -22.95 -29.61
CA THR A 592 -51.17 -23.61 -28.76
C THR A 592 -52.37 -24.08 -29.57
N SER A 593 -52.13 -24.84 -30.64
CA SER A 593 -53.20 -25.67 -31.23
C SER A 593 -52.66 -26.90 -31.96
N THR A 594 -51.81 -27.69 -31.30
CA THR A 594 -51.52 -29.07 -31.74
C THR A 594 -51.13 -30.02 -30.61
N GLN A 595 -51.81 -29.94 -29.45
CA GLN A 595 -51.79 -30.99 -28.43
C GLN A 595 -53.14 -31.11 -27.73
N GLU A 596 -54.23 -31.25 -28.49
CA GLU A 596 -55.51 -31.71 -27.94
C GLU A 596 -56.33 -32.42 -29.04
N GLN A 597 -55.71 -33.40 -29.71
CA GLN A 597 -56.43 -34.31 -30.59
C GLN A 597 -55.71 -35.65 -30.79
N GLU A 598 -55.12 -36.21 -29.74
CA GLU A 598 -54.74 -37.64 -29.65
C GLU A 598 -54.90 -38.13 -28.20
N ALA A 599 -56.12 -38.02 -27.66
CA ALA A 599 -56.58 -38.78 -26.50
C ALA A 599 -58.13 -38.77 -26.43
N SER A 600 -58.78 -39.48 -27.36
CA SER A 600 -60.11 -40.07 -27.18
C SER A 600 -60.34 -41.19 -28.19
#